data_AF-A0A2H0CT63-F1
#
_entry.id   AF-A0A2H0CT63-F1
#
_cell.length_a   1.000
_cell.length_b   1.000
_cell.length_c   1.000
_cell.angle_alpha   90.00
_cell.angle_beta   90.00
_cell.angle_gamma   90.00
#
_symmetry.space_group_name_H-M   'P 1'
#
loop_
_entity.id
_entity.type
_entity.pdbx_description
1 polymer ?
#
loop_
_entity_poly.entity_id
_entity_poly.type
_entity_poly.pdbx_seq_one_letter_code
_entity_poly.pdbx_strand_id
1 'polypeptide(L)'
;MIELASVLFILLFFIFPLPALAIGSGLFTTWTLYRKYEIFNAQPAEGKENLIWGTVLFLANFICSIFLGLAMALAVYYFIVESFYLFVFNFLFSSIVSLRWFDFTHNLYRLFILKLQPKEAFTSSHFAICQAFRKRDSFGLAPVYTDAGALRLENNQLIFKGVFREETFSPRNISNIEKKSSEKIKIFSSQGNHKNAEVFLITLKEKFYPFKSRQDRDQIFSHLSLNMKATATP
;
A
#
# COMPACT_ATOMS: atom_id res chain seq x y z
N MET A 1 27.44 -11.59 25.23
CA MET A 1 26.54 -11.62 24.04
C MET A 1 26.63 -10.36 23.20
N ILE A 2 26.69 -9.17 23.80
CA ILE A 2 26.81 -7.89 23.05
C ILE A 2 28.14 -7.81 22.29
N GLU A 3 29.26 -8.19 22.89
CA GLU A 3 30.58 -8.15 22.23
C GLU A 3 30.65 -9.06 20.99
N LEU A 4 30.08 -10.26 21.07
CA LEU A 4 29.98 -11.17 19.92
C LEU A 4 29.14 -10.55 18.79
N ALA A 5 28.02 -9.90 19.13
CA ALA A 5 27.16 -9.22 18.16
C ALA A 5 27.87 -8.01 17.53
N SER A 6 28.63 -7.25 18.30
CA SER A 6 29.43 -6.12 17.82
C SER A 6 30.54 -6.57 16.87
N VAL A 7 31.26 -7.65 17.21
CA VAL A 7 32.29 -8.23 16.34
C VAL A 7 31.68 -8.76 15.04
N LEU A 8 30.54 -9.46 15.12
CA LEU A 8 29.83 -9.94 13.94
C LEU A 8 29.35 -8.79 13.04
N PHE A 9 28.84 -7.71 13.64
CA PHE A 9 28.42 -6.51 12.93
C PHE A 9 29.59 -5.85 12.19
N ILE A 10 30.74 -5.69 12.86
CA ILE A 10 31.94 -5.12 12.24
C ILE A 10 32.42 -6.01 11.08
N LEU A 11 32.49 -7.33 11.29
CA LEU A 11 32.89 -8.28 10.26
C LEU A 11 31.96 -8.24 9.04
N LEU A 12 30.65 -8.23 9.25
CA LEU A 12 29.67 -8.24 8.16
C LEU A 12 29.63 -6.91 7.40
N PHE A 13 29.60 -5.77 8.08
CA PHE A 13 29.39 -4.48 7.40
C PHE A 13 30.67 -3.82 6.88
N PHE A 14 31.84 -4.07 7.51
CA PHE A 14 33.08 -3.38 7.15
C PHE A 14 34.13 -4.29 6.51
N ILE A 15 34.20 -5.57 6.91
CA ILE A 15 35.22 -6.50 6.38
C ILE A 15 34.66 -7.28 5.19
N PHE A 16 33.41 -7.74 5.27
CA PHE A 16 32.75 -8.53 4.22
C PHE A 16 31.40 -7.93 3.79
N PRO A 17 31.38 -6.68 3.29
CA PRO A 17 30.15 -5.98 2.94
C PRO A 17 29.34 -6.70 1.85
N LEU A 18 30.01 -7.30 0.86
CA LEU A 18 29.36 -8.01 -0.23
C LEU A 18 28.63 -9.28 0.28
N PRO A 19 29.27 -10.19 1.04
CA PRO A 19 28.56 -11.30 1.68
C PRO A 19 27.41 -10.86 2.60
N ALA A 20 27.59 -9.80 3.39
CA ALA A 20 26.52 -9.32 4.27
C ALA A 20 25.31 -8.79 3.50
N LEU A 21 25.54 -8.06 2.40
CA LEU A 21 24.48 -7.63 1.50
C LEU A 21 23.79 -8.81 0.82
N ALA A 22 24.54 -9.83 0.39
CA ALA A 22 23.97 -11.05 -0.20
C ALA A 22 23.07 -11.81 0.81
N ILE A 23 23.52 -11.99 2.05
CA ILE A 23 22.73 -12.64 3.11
C ILE A 23 21.49 -11.79 3.44
N GLY A 24 21.66 -10.48 3.63
CA GLY A 24 20.56 -9.56 3.97
C GLY A 24 19.49 -9.51 2.87
N SER A 25 19.91 -9.42 1.61
CA SER A 25 19.00 -9.48 0.45
C SER A 25 18.32 -10.83 0.31
N GLY A 26 19.03 -11.94 0.56
CA GLY A 26 18.45 -13.28 0.61
C GLY A 26 17.35 -13.38 1.64
N LEU A 27 17.64 -13.04 2.90
CA LEU A 27 16.66 -13.05 3.99
C LEU A 27 15.46 -12.14 3.71
N PHE A 28 15.70 -10.93 3.18
CA PHE A 28 14.64 -10.00 2.80
C PHE A 28 13.76 -10.56 1.68
N THR A 29 14.36 -11.20 0.67
CA THR A 29 13.63 -11.82 -0.44
C THR A 29 12.80 -13.00 0.05
N THR A 30 13.37 -13.90 0.84
CA THR A 30 12.65 -15.05 1.40
C THR A 30 11.50 -14.59 2.29
N TRP A 31 11.73 -13.58 3.13
CA TRP A 31 10.69 -12.99 3.98
C TRP A 31 9.54 -12.38 3.17
N THR A 32 9.85 -11.62 2.12
CA THR A 32 8.80 -11.00 1.29
C THR A 32 8.02 -12.03 0.48
N LEU A 33 8.67 -13.09 -0.01
CA LEU A 33 8.02 -14.22 -0.69
C LEU A 33 7.11 -15.00 0.25
N TYR A 34 7.60 -15.33 1.45
CA TYR A 34 6.80 -16.00 2.49
C TYR A 34 5.52 -15.22 2.79
N ARG A 35 5.62 -13.90 2.98
CA ARG A 35 4.44 -13.04 3.21
C ARG A 35 3.46 -13.06 2.05
N LYS A 36 3.95 -12.92 0.82
CA LYS A 36 3.06 -12.97 -0.37
C LYS A 36 2.35 -14.31 -0.47
N TYR A 37 3.05 -15.41 -0.20
CA TYR A 37 2.51 -16.75 -0.19
C TYR A 37 1.44 -16.93 0.90
N GLU A 38 1.70 -16.46 2.12
CA GLU A 38 0.75 -16.52 3.23
C GLU A 38 -0.54 -15.74 2.92
N ILE A 39 -0.43 -14.51 2.42
CA ILE A 39 -1.58 -13.70 2.01
C ILE A 39 -2.37 -14.38 0.88
N PHE A 40 -1.66 -14.92 -0.11
CA PHE A 40 -2.30 -15.58 -1.25
C PHE A 40 -3.12 -16.80 -0.82
N ASN A 41 -2.60 -17.60 0.12
CA ASN A 41 -3.30 -18.77 0.63
C ASN A 41 -4.44 -18.44 1.60
N ALA A 42 -4.35 -17.31 2.31
CA ALA A 42 -5.39 -16.86 3.22
C ALA A 42 -6.62 -16.29 2.48
N GLN A 43 -6.51 -15.95 1.20
CA GLN A 43 -7.59 -15.32 0.44
C GLN A 43 -8.51 -16.30 -0.30
N PRO A 44 -9.80 -15.95 -0.46
CA PRO A 44 -10.72 -16.69 -1.34
C PRO A 44 -10.31 -16.55 -2.82
N ALA A 45 -10.92 -17.36 -3.70
CA ALA A 45 -10.57 -17.40 -5.12
C ALA A 45 -10.61 -16.02 -5.80
N GLU A 46 -11.66 -15.23 -5.55
CA GLU A 46 -11.82 -13.87 -6.08
C GLU A 46 -10.74 -12.91 -5.56
N GLY A 47 -10.35 -13.05 -4.28
CA GLY A 47 -9.26 -12.27 -3.68
C GLY A 47 -7.90 -12.61 -4.29
N LYS A 48 -7.65 -13.89 -4.61
CA LYS A 48 -6.44 -14.32 -5.30
C LYS A 48 -6.28 -13.64 -6.65
N GLU A 49 -7.36 -13.50 -7.42
CA GLU A 49 -7.33 -12.75 -8.68
C GLU A 49 -6.98 -11.28 -8.47
N ASN A 50 -7.56 -10.63 -7.45
CA ASN A 50 -7.21 -9.26 -7.08
C ASN A 50 -5.71 -9.11 -6.77
N LEU A 51 -5.13 -10.03 -5.99
CA LEU A 51 -3.69 -10.03 -5.69
C LEU A 51 -2.82 -10.22 -6.94
N ILE A 52 -3.23 -11.11 -7.86
CA ILE A 52 -2.51 -11.35 -9.11
C ILE A 52 -2.53 -10.07 -9.94
N TRP A 53 -3.70 -9.46 -10.17
CA TRP A 53 -3.82 -8.21 -10.90
C TRP A 53 -3.03 -7.07 -10.25
N GLY A 54 -3.10 -6.95 -8.92
CA GLY A 54 -2.29 -5.98 -8.17
C GLY A 54 -0.79 -6.18 -8.37
N THR A 55 -0.32 -7.43 -8.43
CA THR A 55 1.10 -7.75 -8.66
C THR A 55 1.52 -7.47 -10.11
N VAL A 56 0.72 -7.89 -11.09
CA VAL A 56 0.98 -7.67 -12.52
C VAL A 56 1.04 -6.18 -12.84
N LEU A 57 0.09 -5.40 -12.31
CA LEU A 57 0.03 -3.96 -12.57
C LEU A 57 1.08 -3.18 -11.80
N PHE A 58 1.51 -3.67 -10.63
CA PHE A 58 2.70 -3.13 -9.96
C PHE A 58 3.96 -3.36 -10.81
N LEU A 59 4.13 -4.55 -11.41
CA LEU A 59 5.25 -4.84 -12.29
C LEU A 59 5.24 -3.97 -13.55
N ALA A 60 4.06 -3.77 -14.15
CA ALA A 60 3.90 -2.84 -15.27
C ALA A 60 4.24 -1.40 -14.85
N ASN A 61 3.78 -0.93 -13.69
CA ASN A 61 4.13 0.40 -13.16
C ASN A 61 5.65 0.55 -12.93
N PHE A 62 6.29 -0.51 -12.44
CA PHE A 62 7.74 -0.56 -12.24
C PHE A 62 8.49 -0.43 -13.57
N ILE A 63 8.06 -1.16 -14.60
CA ILE A 63 8.63 -1.06 -15.95
C ILE A 63 8.45 0.35 -16.51
N CYS A 64 7.25 0.94 -16.43
CA CYS A 64 7.01 2.33 -16.86
C CYS A 64 7.92 3.33 -16.11
N SER A 65 8.15 3.10 -14.81
CA SER A 65 9.02 3.94 -14.00
C SER A 65 10.49 3.85 -14.40
N ILE A 66 10.96 2.66 -14.80
CA ILE A 66 12.29 2.46 -15.39
C ILE A 66 12.40 3.20 -16.72
N PHE A 67 11.42 3.06 -17.61
CA PHE A 67 11.43 3.76 -18.90
C PHE A 67 11.48 5.29 -18.73
N LEU A 68 10.68 5.84 -17.81
CA LEU A 68 10.72 7.27 -17.54
C LEU A 68 12.08 7.70 -16.97
N GLY A 69 12.63 6.93 -16.02
CA GLY A 69 13.95 7.22 -15.47
C GLY A 69 15.07 7.17 -16.52
N LEU A 70 15.00 6.21 -17.45
CA LEU A 70 15.93 6.11 -18.56
C LEU A 70 15.82 7.30 -19.51
N ALA A 71 14.60 7.69 -19.89
CA ALA A 71 14.37 8.85 -20.75
C ALA A 71 14.92 10.14 -20.13
N MET A 72 14.68 10.35 -18.83
CA MET A 72 15.22 11.50 -18.09
C MET A 72 16.75 11.46 -17.97
N ALA A 73 17.33 10.28 -17.74
CA ALA A 73 18.77 10.11 -17.66
C ALA A 73 19.45 10.41 -19.00
N LEU A 74 18.89 9.90 -20.11
CA LEU A 74 19.38 10.19 -21.46
C LEU A 74 19.26 11.68 -21.80
N ALA A 75 18.17 12.33 -21.42
CA ALA A 75 18.02 13.78 -21.62
C ALA A 75 19.13 14.56 -20.91
N VAL A 76 19.44 14.25 -19.65
CA VAL A 76 20.53 14.92 -18.93
C VAL A 76 21.89 14.60 -19.55
N TYR A 77 22.12 13.35 -19.95
CA TYR A 77 23.38 12.93 -20.55
C TYR A 77 23.67 13.66 -21.88
N TYR A 78 22.67 13.74 -22.76
CA TYR A 78 22.83 14.37 -24.07
C TYR A 78 22.76 15.90 -24.05
N PHE A 79 21.93 16.50 -23.18
CA PHE A 79 21.70 17.95 -23.21
C PHE A 79 22.47 18.74 -22.17
N ILE A 80 22.95 18.12 -21.08
CA ILE A 80 23.58 18.84 -19.96
C ILE A 80 25.06 18.46 -19.85
N VAL A 81 25.36 17.20 -19.49
CA VAL A 81 26.75 16.74 -19.28
C VAL A 81 26.85 15.27 -19.63
N GLU A 82 27.81 14.95 -20.52
CA GLU A 82 28.19 13.59 -20.89
C GLU A 82 29.03 12.92 -19.79
N SER A 83 28.41 12.67 -18.62
CA SER A 83 29.03 11.96 -17.51
C SER A 83 28.27 10.69 -17.19
N PHE A 84 28.97 9.56 -17.29
CA PHE A 84 28.40 8.24 -16.96
C PHE A 84 27.90 8.16 -15.52
N TYR A 85 28.64 8.73 -14.56
CA TYR A 85 28.22 8.74 -13.15
C TYR A 85 26.95 9.56 -12.93
N LEU A 86 26.84 10.72 -13.59
CA LEU A 86 25.65 11.55 -13.51
C LEU A 86 24.45 10.88 -14.17
N PHE A 87 24.67 10.18 -15.29
CA PHE A 87 23.64 9.36 -15.94
C PHE A 87 23.09 8.29 -15.01
N VAL A 88 23.97 7.49 -14.39
CA VAL A 88 23.54 6.42 -13.46
C VAL A 88 22.80 7.00 -12.25
N PHE A 89 23.31 8.08 -11.67
CA PHE A 89 22.64 8.76 -10.56
C PHE A 89 21.24 9.25 -10.97
N ASN A 90 21.13 9.95 -12.10
CA ASN A 90 19.86 10.51 -12.55
C ASN A 90 18.86 9.44 -12.95
N PHE A 91 19.32 8.34 -13.56
CA PHE A 91 18.51 7.17 -13.84
C PHE A 91 17.89 6.61 -12.56
N LEU A 92 18.72 6.29 -11.57
CA LEU A 92 18.27 5.73 -10.29
C LEU A 92 17.32 6.70 -9.58
N PHE A 93 17.69 7.97 -9.48
CA PHE A 93 16.88 8.99 -8.83
C PHE A 93 15.51 9.15 -9.50
N SER A 94 15.49 9.33 -10.81
CA SER A 94 14.26 9.53 -11.57
C SER A 94 13.36 8.30 -11.56
N SER A 95 13.92 7.09 -11.65
CA SER A 95 13.13 5.84 -11.53
C SER A 95 12.51 5.68 -10.14
N ILE A 96 13.24 5.99 -9.07
CA ILE A 96 12.73 5.90 -7.69
C ILE A 96 11.63 6.92 -7.44
N VAL A 97 11.85 8.18 -7.86
CA VAL A 97 10.84 9.25 -7.74
C VAL A 97 9.60 8.88 -8.53
N SER A 98 9.78 8.43 -9.77
CA SER A 98 8.70 7.97 -10.64
C SER A 98 7.86 6.86 -10.00
N LEU A 99 8.51 5.81 -9.52
CA LEU A 99 7.85 4.68 -8.87
C LEU A 99 7.06 5.09 -7.63
N ARG A 100 7.53 6.12 -6.91
CA ARG A 100 6.92 6.58 -5.66
C ARG A 100 5.78 7.57 -5.88
N TRP A 101 5.84 8.38 -6.93
CA TRP A 101 4.94 9.52 -7.15
C TRP A 101 3.94 9.30 -8.29
N PHE A 102 4.17 8.33 -9.16
CA PHE A 102 3.30 8.04 -10.30
C PHE A 102 2.76 6.62 -10.22
N ASP A 103 1.47 6.50 -10.52
CA ASP A 103 0.78 5.23 -10.70
C ASP A 103 0.23 5.17 -12.13
N PHE A 104 1.07 4.73 -13.07
CA PHE A 104 0.72 4.60 -14.48
C PHE A 104 -0.41 3.60 -14.73
N THR A 105 -0.63 2.67 -13.79
CA THR A 105 -1.60 1.59 -13.95
C THR A 105 -2.88 1.79 -13.13
N HIS A 106 -3.03 2.90 -12.40
CA HIS A 106 -4.19 3.17 -11.53
C HIS A 106 -5.55 2.95 -12.23
N ASN A 107 -5.73 3.50 -13.44
CA ASN A 107 -6.97 3.34 -14.20
C ASN A 107 -7.21 1.91 -14.67
N LEU A 108 -6.15 1.21 -15.12
CA LEU A 108 -6.25 -0.18 -15.51
C LEU A 108 -6.64 -1.05 -14.32
N TYR A 109 -6.00 -0.84 -13.17
CA TYR A 109 -6.30 -1.59 -11.95
C TYR A 109 -7.76 -1.39 -11.54
N ARG A 110 -8.25 -0.15 -11.53
CA ARG A 110 -9.66 0.15 -11.28
C ARG A 110 -10.57 -0.60 -12.25
N LEU A 111 -10.28 -0.59 -13.54
CA LEU A 111 -11.10 -1.28 -14.55
C LEU A 111 -11.13 -2.80 -14.34
N PHE A 112 -9.99 -3.43 -14.02
CA PHE A 112 -9.94 -4.87 -13.74
C PHE A 112 -10.73 -5.23 -12.49
N ILE A 113 -10.61 -4.45 -11.42
CA ILE A 113 -11.35 -4.71 -10.17
C ILE A 113 -12.84 -4.47 -10.36
N LEU A 114 -13.27 -3.42 -11.06
CA LEU A 114 -14.68 -3.18 -11.33
C LEU A 114 -15.33 -4.30 -12.17
N LYS A 115 -14.57 -4.99 -13.01
CA LYS A 115 -15.08 -6.19 -13.71
C LYS A 115 -15.32 -7.37 -12.78
N LEU A 116 -14.60 -7.44 -11.66
CA LEU A 116 -14.74 -8.48 -10.64
C LEU A 116 -15.83 -8.17 -9.62
N GLN A 117 -16.26 -6.90 -9.50
CA GLN A 117 -17.31 -6.51 -8.56
C GLN A 117 -18.71 -6.90 -9.05
N PRO A 118 -19.64 -7.23 -8.12
CA PRO A 118 -21.06 -7.35 -8.46
C PRO A 118 -21.58 -6.03 -9.06
N LYS A 119 -22.44 -6.11 -10.09
CA LYS A 119 -22.87 -5.03 -11.01
C LYS A 119 -23.61 -3.83 -10.38
N GLU A 120 -23.49 -3.58 -9.08
CA GLU A 120 -24.02 -2.36 -8.47
C GLU A 120 -23.06 -1.19 -8.75
N ALA A 121 -23.39 -0.40 -9.77
CA ALA A 121 -22.69 0.83 -10.08
C ALA A 121 -22.96 1.89 -9.00
N PHE A 122 -21.95 2.23 -8.21
CA PHE A 122 -21.99 3.40 -7.33
C PHE A 122 -21.71 4.68 -8.13
N THR A 123 -22.60 5.67 -8.00
CA THR A 123 -22.50 6.97 -8.69
C THR A 123 -21.54 7.96 -8.05
N SER A 124 -21.13 7.75 -6.78
CA SER A 124 -20.16 8.58 -6.05
C SER A 124 -19.33 7.76 -5.05
N SER A 125 -18.33 7.03 -5.55
CA SER A 125 -17.43 6.23 -4.71
C SER A 125 -15.97 6.49 -5.06
N HIS A 126 -15.12 6.50 -4.04
CA HIS A 126 -13.67 6.53 -4.22
C HIS A 126 -13.17 5.10 -4.44
N PHE A 127 -12.21 4.90 -5.33
CA PHE A 127 -11.57 3.59 -5.46
C PHE A 127 -10.50 3.42 -4.38
N ALA A 128 -10.57 2.33 -3.62
CA ALA A 128 -9.67 2.07 -2.51
C ALA A 128 -9.27 0.60 -2.40
N ILE A 129 -8.10 0.37 -1.80
CA ILE A 129 -7.65 -0.94 -1.35
C ILE A 129 -7.80 -0.99 0.18
N CYS A 130 -8.46 -2.02 0.69
CA CYS A 130 -8.57 -2.31 2.12
C CYS A 130 -7.64 -3.47 2.48
N GLN A 131 -6.69 -3.22 3.38
CA GLN A 131 -5.82 -4.24 3.97
C GLN A 131 -6.16 -4.42 5.43
N ALA A 132 -6.47 -5.65 5.84
CA ALA A 132 -6.91 -5.96 7.18
C ALA A 132 -5.83 -6.73 7.96
N PHE A 133 -5.57 -6.34 9.21
CA PHE A 133 -4.48 -6.85 10.05
C PHE A 133 -4.99 -7.19 11.45
N ARG A 134 -4.32 -8.12 12.14
CA ARG A 134 -4.59 -8.40 13.56
C ARG A 134 -3.92 -7.34 14.44
N LYS A 135 -4.43 -7.07 15.65
CA LYS A 135 -3.86 -6.03 16.54
C LYS A 135 -2.45 -6.35 17.03
N ARG A 136 -2.09 -7.63 17.14
CA ARG A 136 -0.73 -8.09 17.46
C ARG A 136 0.24 -7.98 16.28
N ASP A 137 -0.25 -7.68 15.08
CA ASP A 137 0.58 -7.52 13.90
C ASP A 137 1.16 -6.10 13.87
N SER A 138 2.26 -5.88 14.61
CA SER A 138 3.09 -4.70 14.46
C SER A 138 4.46 -5.09 13.91
N PHE A 139 4.89 -4.38 12.86
CA PHE A 139 6.09 -4.63 12.04
C PHE A 139 6.15 -6.00 11.34
N GLY A 140 5.88 -6.01 10.04
CA GLY A 140 6.36 -7.06 9.14
C GLY A 140 5.41 -8.24 8.88
N LEU A 141 4.26 -8.36 9.55
CA LEU A 141 3.33 -9.49 9.34
C LEU A 141 2.41 -9.30 8.12
N ALA A 142 2.00 -10.42 7.51
CA ALA A 142 1.07 -10.44 6.39
C ALA A 142 -0.34 -9.96 6.83
N PRO A 143 -1.04 -9.12 6.04
CA PRO A 143 -2.45 -8.86 6.28
C PRO A 143 -3.26 -10.16 6.26
N VAL A 144 -4.29 -10.23 7.09
CA VAL A 144 -5.29 -11.31 7.10
C VAL A 144 -5.96 -11.42 5.74
N TYR A 145 -6.28 -10.27 5.13
CA TYR A 145 -6.73 -10.19 3.75
C TYR A 145 -6.42 -8.83 3.14
N THR A 146 -6.42 -8.78 1.80
CA THR A 146 -6.35 -7.54 1.02
C THR A 146 -7.47 -7.59 -0.01
N ASP A 147 -8.31 -6.58 -0.02
CA ASP A 147 -9.40 -6.44 -0.99
C ASP A 147 -9.35 -5.05 -1.63
N ALA A 148 -9.94 -4.90 -2.80
CA ALA A 148 -9.98 -3.65 -3.56
C ALA A 148 -11.40 -3.40 -4.05
N GLY A 149 -11.82 -2.15 -4.08
CA GLY A 149 -13.17 -1.83 -4.48
C GLY A 149 -13.57 -0.39 -4.24
N ALA A 150 -14.87 -0.20 -4.04
CA ALA A 150 -15.50 1.08 -3.87
C ALA A 150 -15.58 1.45 -2.39
N LEU A 151 -15.23 2.68 -2.08
CA LEU A 151 -15.35 3.29 -0.78
C LEU A 151 -16.39 4.40 -0.84
N ARG A 152 -17.47 4.24 -0.07
CA ARG A 152 -18.58 5.18 -0.02
C ARG A 152 -18.81 5.67 1.40
N LEU A 153 -19.28 6.90 1.49
CA LEU A 153 -19.65 7.53 2.73
C LEU A 153 -21.18 7.71 2.70
N GLU A 154 -21.88 6.94 3.54
CA GLU A 154 -23.34 6.89 3.63
C GLU A 154 -23.77 7.00 5.09
N ASN A 155 -24.79 7.81 5.38
CA ASN A 155 -25.46 7.85 6.69
C ASN A 155 -24.51 7.84 7.89
N ASN A 156 -23.47 8.68 7.84
CA ASN A 156 -22.46 8.81 8.88
C ASN A 156 -21.48 7.62 9.04
N GLN A 157 -21.47 6.70 8.07
CA GLN A 157 -20.66 5.49 8.04
C GLN A 157 -19.79 5.47 6.78
N LEU A 158 -18.64 4.85 6.90
CA LEU A 158 -17.76 4.55 5.77
C LEU A 158 -17.96 3.09 5.39
N ILE A 159 -18.53 2.86 4.21
CA ILE A 159 -18.80 1.53 3.68
C ILE A 159 -17.75 1.23 2.60
N PHE A 160 -16.97 0.18 2.83
CA PHE A 160 -16.08 -0.39 1.84
C PHE A 160 -16.75 -1.61 1.23
N LYS A 161 -17.00 -1.56 -0.08
CA LYS A 161 -17.46 -2.70 -0.89
C LYS A 161 -16.33 -3.15 -1.79
N GLY A 162 -15.66 -4.22 -1.38
CA GLY A 162 -14.58 -4.86 -2.12
C GLY A 162 -15.07 -5.85 -3.18
N VAL A 163 -14.18 -6.71 -3.68
CA VAL A 163 -14.56 -7.79 -4.59
C VAL A 163 -15.27 -8.91 -3.84
N PHE A 164 -14.79 -9.24 -2.63
CA PHE A 164 -15.28 -10.40 -1.88
C PHE A 164 -15.67 -10.08 -0.43
N ARG A 165 -15.41 -8.87 0.06
CA ARG A 165 -15.86 -8.41 1.38
C ARG A 165 -16.53 -7.04 1.33
N GLU A 166 -17.51 -6.89 2.23
CA GLU A 166 -18.07 -5.60 2.60
C GLU A 166 -17.70 -5.32 4.06
N GLU A 167 -17.17 -4.13 4.32
CA GLU A 167 -16.77 -3.69 5.65
C GLU A 167 -17.39 -2.32 5.94
N THR A 168 -18.00 -2.17 7.12
CA THR A 168 -18.69 -0.95 7.51
C THR A 168 -18.03 -0.36 8.75
N PHE A 169 -17.51 0.86 8.61
CA PHE A 169 -16.89 1.61 9.70
C PHE A 169 -17.85 2.70 10.18
N SER A 170 -18.39 2.52 11.37
CA SER A 170 -19.20 3.50 12.07
C SER A 170 -18.45 4.05 13.28
N PRO A 171 -18.76 5.28 13.76
CA PRO A 171 -18.13 5.84 14.96
C PRO A 171 -18.21 4.94 16.20
N ARG A 172 -19.25 4.09 16.29
CA ARG A 172 -19.45 3.13 17.38
C ARG A 172 -18.48 1.95 17.33
N ASN A 173 -18.06 1.58 16.12
CA ASN A 173 -17.22 0.41 15.86
C ASN A 173 -15.74 0.78 15.73
N ILE A 174 -15.40 2.06 15.79
CA ILE A 174 -14.03 2.54 15.64
C ILE A 174 -13.49 2.91 17.03
N SER A 175 -12.30 2.40 17.37
CA SER A 175 -11.57 2.78 18.59
C SER A 175 -10.62 3.94 18.34
N ASN A 176 -9.95 3.98 17.19
CA ASN A 176 -9.02 5.04 16.82
C ASN A 176 -8.88 5.15 15.29
N ILE A 177 -8.43 6.31 14.80
CA ILE A 177 -8.14 6.56 13.38
C ILE A 177 -6.85 7.36 13.25
N GLU A 178 -5.97 6.94 12.35
CA GLU A 178 -4.68 7.57 12.08
C GLU A 178 -4.51 7.89 10.59
N LYS A 179 -3.94 9.06 10.31
CA LYS A 179 -3.45 9.43 8.98
C LYS A 179 -2.05 8.85 8.78
N LYS A 180 -1.86 7.90 7.84
CA LYS A 180 -0.54 7.28 7.58
C LYS A 180 0.23 7.96 6.46
N SER A 181 -0.44 8.35 5.40
CA SER A 181 0.17 9.10 4.28
C SER A 181 -0.90 9.95 3.59
N SER A 182 -0.56 10.60 2.48
CA SER A 182 -1.51 11.39 1.68
C SER A 182 -2.74 10.60 1.24
N GLU A 183 -2.60 9.31 0.99
CA GLU A 183 -3.65 8.45 0.44
C GLU A 183 -4.11 7.37 1.42
N LYS A 184 -3.44 7.22 2.57
CA LYS A 184 -3.66 6.12 3.52
C LYS A 184 -4.29 6.56 4.83
N ILE A 185 -5.37 5.88 5.20
CA ILE A 185 -6.05 5.99 6.49
C ILE A 185 -5.95 4.65 7.20
N LYS A 186 -5.54 4.67 8.46
CA LYS A 186 -5.53 3.49 9.32
C LYS A 186 -6.67 3.60 10.32
N ILE A 187 -7.55 2.61 10.35
CA ILE A 187 -8.73 2.55 11.23
C ILE A 187 -8.53 1.38 12.19
N PHE A 188 -8.74 1.61 13.47
CA PHE A 188 -8.74 0.59 14.51
C PHE A 188 -10.18 0.31 14.89
N SER A 189 -10.59 -0.96 14.82
CA SER A 189 -11.94 -1.38 15.21
C SER A 189 -12.01 -1.66 16.72
N SER A 190 -13.14 -1.36 17.35
CA SER A 190 -13.47 -1.72 18.74
C SER A 190 -14.21 -3.06 18.83
N GLN A 191 -14.91 -3.47 17.77
CA GLN A 191 -15.65 -4.72 17.72
C GLN A 191 -14.74 -5.85 17.23
N GLY A 192 -14.25 -6.65 18.18
CA GLY A 192 -13.42 -7.83 17.93
C GLY A 192 -14.20 -9.02 17.35
N ASN A 193 -15.17 -8.81 16.46
CA ASN A 193 -16.04 -9.90 15.96
C ASN A 193 -16.15 -10.08 14.44
N HIS A 194 -15.31 -9.42 13.62
CA HIS A 194 -15.17 -9.75 12.20
C HIS A 194 -13.94 -10.63 11.95
N LYS A 195 -13.96 -11.86 12.53
CA LYS A 195 -13.02 -12.99 12.30
C LYS A 195 -11.53 -12.62 12.09
N ASN A 196 -10.97 -11.91 13.07
CA ASN A 196 -9.54 -11.67 13.37
C ASN A 196 -8.89 -10.38 12.87
N ALA A 197 -9.57 -9.50 12.13
CA ALA A 197 -9.00 -8.19 11.79
C ALA A 197 -9.46 -7.11 12.76
N GLU A 198 -8.51 -6.38 13.33
CA GLU A 198 -8.75 -5.26 14.26
C GLU A 198 -8.22 -3.94 13.71
N VAL A 199 -7.36 -4.01 12.70
CA VAL A 199 -6.67 -2.86 12.11
C VAL A 199 -6.88 -2.89 10.61
N PHE A 200 -7.39 -1.80 10.05
CA PHE A 200 -7.69 -1.67 8.63
C PHE A 200 -6.86 -0.53 8.05
N LEU A 201 -6.14 -0.78 6.98
CA LEU A 201 -5.41 0.22 6.21
C LEU A 201 -6.14 0.42 4.88
N ILE A 202 -6.83 1.55 4.77
CA ILE A 202 -7.50 1.99 3.55
C ILE A 202 -6.52 2.84 2.76
N THR A 203 -6.23 2.44 1.52
CA THR A 203 -5.39 3.16 0.57
C THR A 203 -6.24 3.65 -0.59
N LEU A 204 -6.40 4.96 -0.73
CA LEU A 204 -7.08 5.56 -1.88
C LEU A 204 -6.20 5.40 -3.13
N LYS A 205 -6.79 4.84 -4.20
CA LYS A 205 -6.07 4.47 -5.43
C LYS A 205 -6.66 5.07 -6.70
N GLU A 206 -7.50 6.08 -6.55
CA GLU A 206 -8.24 6.67 -7.65
C GLU A 206 -7.41 7.58 -8.56
N LYS A 207 -6.33 8.17 -8.05
CA LYS A 207 -5.58 9.22 -8.75
C LYS A 207 -4.20 8.72 -9.17
N PHE A 208 -3.76 9.14 -10.36
CA PHE A 208 -2.39 8.92 -10.86
C PHE A 208 -1.30 9.40 -9.87
N TYR A 209 -1.58 10.49 -9.14
CA TYR A 209 -0.69 11.07 -8.16
C TYR A 209 -1.20 10.79 -6.73
N PRO A 210 -0.45 10.01 -5.91
CA PRO A 210 -0.76 9.73 -4.50
C PRO A 210 -1.10 10.94 -3.63
N PHE A 211 -0.46 12.08 -3.90
CA PHE A 211 -0.66 13.30 -3.11
C PHE A 211 -1.97 14.02 -3.43
N LYS A 212 -2.55 13.83 -4.63
CA LYS A 212 -3.83 14.43 -4.98
C LYS A 212 -5.00 13.83 -4.20
N SER A 213 -4.84 12.62 -3.64
CA SER A 213 -5.84 11.98 -2.78
C SER A 213 -5.84 12.54 -1.36
N ARG A 214 -4.95 13.49 -1.03
CA ARG A 214 -4.85 14.11 0.31
C ARG A 214 -6.15 14.77 0.75
N GLN A 215 -6.79 15.52 -0.13
CA GLN A 215 -8.03 16.23 0.18
C GLN A 215 -9.16 15.23 0.48
N ASP A 216 -9.36 14.24 -0.38
CA ASP A 216 -10.37 13.19 -0.20
C ASP A 216 -10.12 12.40 1.10
N ARG A 217 -8.86 12.05 1.36
CA ARG A 217 -8.41 11.41 2.60
C ARG A 217 -8.73 12.25 3.83
N ASP A 218 -8.45 13.54 3.75
CA ASP A 218 -8.69 14.49 4.85
C ASP A 218 -10.19 14.68 5.10
N GLN A 219 -11.03 14.69 4.06
CA GLN A 219 -12.49 14.73 4.17
C GLN A 219 -13.06 13.46 4.84
N ILE A 220 -12.63 12.27 4.39
CA ILE A 220 -13.05 11.00 5.00
C ILE A 220 -12.61 10.95 6.47
N PHE A 221 -11.37 11.35 6.76
CA PHE A 221 -10.87 11.39 8.13
C PHE A 221 -11.66 12.38 8.99
N SER A 222 -11.89 13.61 8.52
CA SER A 222 -12.62 14.62 9.30
C SER A 222 -14.03 14.13 9.59
N HIS A 223 -14.71 13.57 8.60
CA HIS A 223 -16.04 13.02 8.77
C HIS A 223 -16.07 11.92 9.83
N LEU A 224 -15.17 10.93 9.78
CA LEU A 224 -15.12 9.89 10.80
C LEU A 224 -14.77 10.44 12.20
N SER A 225 -13.82 11.37 12.28
CA SER A 225 -13.35 11.93 13.56
C SER A 225 -14.36 12.84 14.26
N LEU A 226 -15.08 13.69 13.52
CA LEU A 226 -16.10 14.58 14.05
C LEU A 226 -17.25 13.77 14.66
N ASN A 227 -17.62 12.69 13.99
CA ASN A 227 -18.69 11.83 14.44
C ASN A 227 -18.32 10.99 15.66
N MET A 228 -17.04 10.59 15.80
CA MET A 228 -16.56 9.97 17.04
C MET A 228 -16.68 10.91 18.25
N LYS A 229 -16.39 12.21 18.07
CA LYS A 229 -16.55 13.22 19.14
C LYS A 229 -18.02 13.45 19.50
N ALA A 230 -18.90 13.50 18.50
CA ALA A 230 -20.34 13.67 18.71
C ALA A 230 -20.97 12.49 19.47
N THR A 231 -20.51 11.25 19.25
CA THR A 231 -20.97 10.09 20.02
C THR A 231 -20.33 9.94 21.40
N ALA A 232 -19.25 10.67 21.69
CA ALA A 232 -18.55 10.63 22.97
C ALA A 232 -19.06 11.67 23.99
N THR A 233 -19.98 12.54 23.56
CA THR A 233 -20.67 13.49 24.45
C THR A 233 -22.05 12.91 24.80
N PRO A 234 -22.34 12.67 26.09
CA PRO A 234 -23.61 12.09 26.55
C PRO A 234 -24.79 13.05 26.40
#